data_AF-A0A1V8MAL9-F1
#
_entry.id   AF-A0A1V8MAL9-F1
#
_cell.length_a   1.000
_cell.length_b   1.000
_cell.length_c   1.000
_cell.angle_alpha   90.00
_cell.angle_beta   90.00
_cell.angle_gamma   90.00
#
_symmetry.space_group_name_H-M   'P 1'
#
loop_
_entity.id
_entity.type
_entity.pdbx_description
1 polymer ?
#
loop_
_entity_poly.entity_id
_entity_poly.type
_entity_poly.pdbx_seq_one_letter_code
_entity_poly.pdbx_strand_id
1 'polypeptide(L)' 'MKNNELKITENTLDIACDYVTKQFAAHSWWPKEQPDLAKQEFALMRGNAVAFNVWCERWLDAGQCRQLKAAIKKSI' A
#
# COMPACT_ATOMS: atom_id res chain seq x y z
N MET A 1 0.26 -14.15 12.14
CA MET A 1 1.40 -13.23 12.33
C MET A 1 1.11 -11.96 11.55
N LYS A 2 1.00 -10.80 12.21
CA LYS A 2 0.86 -9.51 11.53
C LYS A 2 2.22 -9.10 10.96
N ASN A 3 2.21 -8.63 9.72
CA ASN A 3 3.40 -8.36 8.92
C ASN A 3 4.09 -7.08 9.42
N ASN A 4 4.88 -7.21 10.50
CA ASN A 4 5.51 -6.10 11.23
C ASN A 4 6.62 -5.33 10.47
N GLU A 5 6.73 -5.49 9.16
CA GLU A 5 7.89 -5.03 8.39
C GLU A 5 7.65 -3.80 7.52
N LEU A 6 6.39 -3.48 7.18
CA LEU A 6 6.04 -2.29 6.42
C LEU A 6 5.52 -1.23 7.39
N LYS A 7 6.30 -0.17 7.60
CA LYS A 7 5.91 0.98 8.40
C LYS A 7 6.01 2.22 7.55
N ILE A 8 4.89 2.61 6.95
CA ILE A 8 4.78 3.87 6.20
C ILE A 8 4.79 5.02 7.20
N THR A 9 5.60 6.03 6.93
CA THR A 9 5.66 7.30 7.66
C THR A 9 5.14 8.42 6.78
N GLU A 10 4.81 9.59 7.35
CA GLU A 10 4.35 10.74 6.56
C GLU A 10 5.36 11.12 5.46
N ASN A 11 6.66 11.03 5.74
CA ASN A 11 7.72 11.32 4.76
C ASN A 11 7.76 10.34 3.57
N THR A 12 7.20 9.14 3.73
CA THR A 12 7.21 8.08 2.71
C THR A 12 5.83 7.79 2.14
N LEU A 13 4.79 8.47 2.65
CA LEU A 13 3.40 8.26 2.31
C LEU A 13 3.15 8.54 0.83
N ASP A 14 3.58 9.71 0.33
CA ASP A 14 3.36 10.10 -1.07
C ASP A 14 3.96 9.08 -2.04
N ILE A 15 5.19 8.63 -1.78
CA ILE A 15 5.87 7.61 -2.59
C ILE A 15 5.10 6.29 -2.56
N ALA A 16 4.64 5.88 -1.37
CA ALA A 16 3.91 4.63 -1.20
C ALA A 16 2.55 4.68 -1.91
N CYS A 17 1.83 5.80 -1.81
CA CYS A 17 0.56 6.01 -2.48
C CYS A 17 0.70 6.08 -4.00
N ASP A 18 1.72 6.77 -4.52
CA ASP A 18 2.02 6.80 -5.96
C ASP A 18 2.30 5.39 -6.48
N TYR A 19 3.13 4.62 -5.77
CA TYR A 19 3.43 3.25 -6.15
C TYR A 19 2.18 2.37 -6.21
N VAL A 20 1.32 2.39 -5.17
CA VAL A 20 0.06 1.62 -5.16
C VAL A 20 -0.88 2.08 -6.28
N THR A 21 -0.97 3.39 -6.55
CA THR A 21 -1.77 3.93 -7.65
C THR A 21 -1.31 3.37 -9.00
N LYS A 22 0.00 3.30 -9.24
CA LYS A 22 0.58 2.68 -10.44
C LYS A 22 0.26 1.19 -10.54
N GLN A 23 0.29 0.46 -9.43
CA GLN A 23 -0.06 -0.97 -9.42
C GLN A 23 -1.53 -1.21 -9.78
N PHE A 24 -2.44 -0.34 -9.31
CA PHE A 24 -3.84 -0.39 -9.73
C PHE A 24 -4.03 -0.10 -11.20
N ALA A 25 -3.36 0.93 -11.73
CA ALA A 25 -3.45 1.31 -13.14
C ALA A 25 -2.89 0.21 -14.07
N ALA A 26 -1.82 -0.46 -13.65
CA ALA A 26 -1.21 -1.55 -14.40
C ALA A 26 -1.96 -2.89 -14.25
N HIS A 27 -3.07 -2.93 -13.49
CA HIS A 27 -3.80 -4.15 -13.11
C HIS A 27 -2.89 -5.27 -12.59
N SER A 28 -1.71 -4.91 -12.09
CA SER A 28 -0.63 -5.84 -11.76
C SER A 28 -0.82 -6.39 -10.36
N TRP A 29 -1.50 -5.65 -9.48
CA TRP A 29 -1.87 -6.08 -8.14
C TRP A 29 -3.38 -6.10 -7.98
N TRP A 30 -3.91 -7.28 -7.72
CA TRP A 30 -5.25 -7.45 -7.18
C TRP A 30 -5.10 -7.73 -5.68
N PRO A 31 -5.52 -6.81 -4.81
CA PRO A 31 -5.55 -7.09 -3.37
C PRO A 31 -6.50 -8.25 -3.10
N LYS A 32 -6.18 -9.03 -2.06
CA LYS A 32 -6.65 -10.41 -1.81
C LYS A 32 -7.94 -10.84 -2.52
N GLU A 33 -9.08 -10.17 -2.28
CA GLU A 33 -10.38 -10.66 -2.81
C GLU A 33 -11.38 -9.56 -3.24
N GLN A 34 -11.12 -8.27 -2.98
CA GLN A 34 -12.09 -7.19 -3.26
C GLN A 34 -11.40 -5.91 -3.78
N PRO A 35 -11.00 -5.90 -5.06
CA PRO A 35 -10.23 -4.82 -5.67
C PRO A 35 -10.94 -3.48 -5.70
N ASP A 36 -12.24 -3.46 -5.95
CA ASP A 36 -12.99 -2.21 -6.02
C ASP A 36 -13.22 -1.61 -4.63
N LEU A 37 -13.49 -2.44 -3.62
CA LEU A 37 -13.54 -2.00 -2.23
C LEU A 37 -12.17 -1.52 -1.76
N ALA A 38 -11.10 -2.24 -2.10
CA ALA A 38 -9.74 -1.83 -1.78
C ALA A 38 -9.38 -0.48 -2.39
N LYS A 39 -9.76 -0.21 -3.65
CA LYS A 39 -9.56 1.10 -4.31
C LYS A 39 -10.36 2.21 -3.62
N GLN A 40 -11.62 1.95 -3.24
CA GLN A 40 -12.45 2.91 -2.51
C GLN A 40 -11.84 3.25 -1.15
N GLU A 41 -11.46 2.24 -0.36
CA GLU A 41 -10.80 2.45 0.94
C GLU A 41 -9.44 3.15 0.78
N PHE A 42 -8.68 2.82 -0.26
CA PHE A 42 -7.40 3.47 -0.55
C PHE A 42 -7.60 4.98 -0.78
N ALA A 43 -8.61 5.38 -1.55
CA ALA A 43 -8.89 6.79 -1.81
C ALA A 43 -9.18 7.59 -0.53
N LEU A 44 -9.81 6.95 0.47
CA LEU A 44 -10.09 7.55 1.78
C LEU A 44 -8.86 7.59 2.69
N MET A 45 -8.00 6.57 2.63
CA MET A 45 -6.93 6.35 3.60
C MET A 45 -5.55 6.87 3.14
N ARG A 46 -5.36 7.16 1.84
CA ARG A 46 -4.07 7.61 1.27
C ARG A 46 -3.55 8.95 1.82
N GLY A 47 -4.37 9.72 2.52
CA GLY A 47 -3.99 11.05 3.06
C GLY A 47 -3.38 11.01 4.46
N ASN A 48 -3.21 9.83 5.07
CA ASN A 48 -2.66 9.70 6.41
C ASN A 48 -1.87 8.40 6.53
N ALA A 49 -0.64 8.44 7.06
CA ALA A 49 0.22 7.27 7.09
C ALA A 49 -0.33 6.16 8.01
N VAL A 50 -0.98 6.51 9.12
CA VAL A 50 -1.58 5.51 10.02
C VAL A 50 -2.73 4.77 9.33
N ALA A 51 -3.67 5.52 8.73
CA ALA A 51 -4.78 4.94 7.98
C ALA A 51 -4.28 4.10 6.80
N PHE A 52 -3.25 4.57 6.10
CA PHE A 52 -2.67 3.85 4.97
C PHE A 52 -1.93 2.57 5.38
N ASN A 53 -1.26 2.52 6.54
CA ASN A 53 -0.72 1.27 7.08
C ASN A 53 -1.82 0.24 7.37
N VAL A 54 -2.96 0.67 7.94
CA VAL A 54 -4.12 -0.20 8.15
C VAL A 54 -4.65 -0.75 6.83
N TRP A 55 -4.75 0.11 5.81
CA TRP A 55 -5.12 -0.30 4.46
C TRP A 55 -4.16 -1.39 3.92
N CYS A 56 -2.85 -1.18 4.07
CA CYS A 56 -1.83 -2.15 3.63
C CYS A 56 -1.98 -3.50 4.34
N GLU A 57 -2.14 -3.52 5.67
CA GLU A 57 -2.31 -4.76 6.44
C GLU A 57 -3.55 -5.56 5.99
N ARG A 58 -4.64 -4.85 5.70
CA ARG A 58 -5.90 -5.47 5.29
C ARG A 58 -5.78 -6.06 3.89
N TRP A 59 -5.35 -5.24 2.93
CA TRP A 59 -5.51 -5.54 1.51
C TRP A 59 -4.30 -6.21 0.87
N LEU A 60 -3.09 -5.95 1.37
CA LEU A 60 -1.89 -6.50 0.79
C LEU A 60 -1.54 -7.86 1.40
N ASP A 61 -1.02 -8.75 0.56
CA ASP A 61 -0.34 -9.96 1.00
C ASP A 61 1.14 -9.68 1.35
N ALA A 62 1.84 -10.71 1.83
CA ALA A 62 3.23 -10.56 2.23
C ALA A 62 4.19 -10.23 1.07
N GLY A 63 3.93 -10.72 -0.14
CA GLY A 63 4.72 -10.42 -1.33
C GLY A 63 4.52 -8.97 -1.78
N GLN A 64 3.28 -8.49 -1.79
CA GLN A 64 2.94 -7.11 -2.12
C GLN A 64 3.52 -6.13 -1.09
N CYS A 65 3.43 -6.43 0.21
CA CYS A 65 4.08 -5.62 1.26
C CYS A 65 5.60 -5.50 1.06
N ARG A 66 6.28 -6.60 0.67
CA ARG A 66 7.72 -6.58 0.40
C ARG A 66 8.07 -5.73 -0.82
N GLN A 67 7.29 -5.83 -1.89
CA GLN A 67 7.50 -5.01 -3.09
C GLN A 67 7.29 -3.52 -2.81
N LEU A 68 6.24 -3.16 -2.06
CA LEU A 68 5.99 -1.79 -1.64
C LEU A 68 7.15 -1.24 -0.78
N LYS A 69 7.60 -2.02 0.22
CA LYS A 69 8.76 -1.66 1.05
C LYS A 69 10.03 -1.43 0.21
N ALA A 70 10.29 -2.29 -0.77
CA ALA A 70 11.43 -2.16 -1.66
C ALA A 70 11.34 -0.89 -2.53
N ALA A 71 10.16 -0.56 -3.05
CA ALA A 71 9.93 0.64 -3.84
C ALA A 71 10.18 1.93 -3.03
N ILE A 72 9.69 1.97 -1.78
CA ILE A 72 9.93 3.09 -0.88
C ILE A 72 11.42 3.25 -0.60
N LYS A 73 12.12 2.16 -0.25
CA LYS A 73 13.56 2.19 0.03
C LYS A 73 14.41 2.64 -1.16
N LYS A 74 13.96 2.38 -2.40
CA LYS A 74 14.66 2.80 -3.62
C LYS A 74 14.49 4.29 -3.93
N SER A 75 13.53 4.95 -3.29
CA SER A 75 13.11 6.32 -3.58
C SER A 75 13.55 7.32 -2.49
N ILE A 76 14.29 6.85 -1.48
CA ILE A 76 14.95 7.61 -0.41
C ILE A 76 16.45 7.52 -0.65
#